data_AF-A0A2W6CV22-F1
#
_entry.id   AF-A0A2W6CV22-F1
#
_cell.length_a   1.000
_cell.length_b   1.000
_cell.length_c   1.000
_cell.angle_alpha   90.00
_cell.angle_beta   90.00
_cell.angle_gamma   90.00
#
_symmetry.space_group_name_H-M   'P 1'
#
loop_
_entity.id
_entity.type
_entity.pdbx_description
1 polymer ?
#
loop_
_entity_poly.entity_id
_entity_poly.type
_entity_poly.pdbx_seq_one_letter_code
_entity_poly.pdbx_strand_id
1 'polypeptide(L)'
;MNTPLRRVALAVMGMIVLLLLNATYIQVVNADTYRTDPRNRRVLLDEYSRQRGEIVAGGLPVANSVETSGQLRFLRRYLDGPMYAPVTGYYSLRYGSGGMENAMDSVLNGSDGRLFVRRL
;
A
#
# COMPACT_ATOMS: atom_id res chain seq x y z
N MET A 1 -25.71 -35.14 -35.83
CA MET A 1 -25.08 -34.56 -34.63
C MET A 1 -24.65 -33.14 -34.96
N ASN A 2 -25.12 -32.16 -34.18
CA ASN A 2 -25.29 -30.77 -34.61
C ASN A 2 -23.95 -30.02 -34.69
N THR A 3 -23.22 -30.23 -35.78
CA THR A 3 -21.93 -29.62 -36.11
C THR A 3 -21.91 -28.09 -36.05
N PRO A 4 -22.93 -27.34 -36.53
CA PRO A 4 -22.94 -25.88 -36.38
C PRO A 4 -23.09 -25.45 -34.91
N LEU A 5 -23.93 -26.14 -34.13
CA LEU A 5 -24.11 -25.84 -32.71
C LEU A 5 -22.81 -26.08 -31.93
N ARG A 6 -22.06 -27.14 -32.26
CA ARG A 6 -20.77 -27.45 -31.62
C ARG A 6 -19.70 -26.40 -31.91
N ARG A 7 -19.67 -25.84 -33.12
CA ARG A 7 -18.72 -24.76 -33.50
C ARG A 7 -18.99 -23.47 -32.75
N VAL A 8 -20.26 -23.08 -32.63
CA VAL A 8 -20.64 -21.87 -31.88
C VAL A 8 -20.33 -22.04 -30.39
N ALA A 9 -20.64 -23.19 -29.79
CA ALA A 9 -20.32 -23.47 -28.39
C ALA A 9 -18.79 -23.42 -28.12
N LEU A 10 -17.98 -23.96 -29.02
CA LEU A 10 -16.51 -23.88 -28.91
C LEU A 10 -15.99 -22.45 -29.05
N ALA A 11 -16.57 -21.63 -29.93
CA ALA A 11 -16.18 -20.23 -30.06
C ALA A 11 -16.51 -19.42 -28.80
N VAL A 12 -17.71 -19.61 -28.22
CA VAL A 12 -18.10 -18.96 -26.97
C VAL A 12 -17.21 -19.41 -25.81
N MET A 13 -16.92 -20.70 -25.71
CA MET A 13 -16.03 -21.24 -24.69
C MET A 13 -14.61 -20.66 -24.82
N GLY A 14 -14.10 -20.52 -26.04
CA GLY A 14 -12.82 -19.86 -26.31
C GLY A 14 -12.79 -18.41 -25.84
N MET A 15 -13.85 -17.64 -26.09
CA MET A 15 -13.97 -16.25 -25.61
C MET A 15 -14.00 -16.17 -24.08
N ILE A 16 -14.71 -17.08 -23.40
CA ILE A 16 -14.76 -17.12 -21.93
C ILE A 16 -13.37 -17.43 -21.36
N VAL A 17 -12.64 -18.39 -21.94
CA VAL A 17 -11.28 -18.72 -21.50
C VAL A 17 -10.33 -17.54 -21.73
N LEU A 18 -10.44 -16.84 -22.86
CA LEU A 18 -9.67 -15.61 -23.12
C LEU A 18 -9.94 -14.52 -22.08
N LEU A 19 -11.21 -14.31 -21.71
CA LEU A 19 -11.57 -13.35 -20.66
C LEU A 19 -11.05 -13.77 -19.29
N LEU A 20 -11.14 -15.05 -18.94
CA LEU A 20 -10.60 -15.57 -17.68
C LEU A 20 -9.08 -15.40 -17.61
N LEU A 21 -8.36 -15.73 -18.68
CA LEU A 21 -6.91 -15.53 -18.75
C LEU A 21 -6.55 -14.06 -18.60
N ASN A 22 -7.29 -13.15 -19.25
CA ASN A 22 -7.07 -11.71 -19.10
C ASN A 22 -7.34 -11.24 -17.66
N ALA A 23 -8.43 -11.70 -17.03
CA ALA A 23 -8.74 -11.39 -15.64
C ALA A 23 -7.65 -11.92 -14.68
N THR A 24 -7.18 -13.16 -14.88
CA THR A 24 -6.09 -13.74 -14.09
C THR A 24 -4.79 -12.97 -14.29
N TYR A 25 -4.48 -12.54 -15.52
CA TYR A 25 -3.30 -11.73 -15.79
C TYR A 25 -3.35 -10.40 -15.03
N ILE A 26 -4.49 -9.70 -15.07
CA ILE A 26 -4.70 -8.45 -14.32
C ILE A 26 -4.58 -8.70 -12.81
N GLN A 27 -5.15 -9.78 -12.29
CA GLN A 27 -5.16 -10.10 -10.86
C GLN A 27 -3.85 -10.64 -10.31
N VAL A 28 -2.95 -11.20 -11.14
CA VAL A 28 -1.69 -11.79 -10.66
C VAL A 28 -0.50 -10.88 -11.02
N VAL A 29 -0.46 -10.36 -12.24
CA VAL A 29 0.68 -9.57 -12.72
C VAL A 29 0.51 -8.08 -12.39
N ASN A 30 -0.68 -7.52 -12.63
CA ASN A 30 -0.92 -6.09 -12.38
C ASN A 30 -1.45 -5.79 -10.97
N ALA A 31 -1.76 -6.81 -10.17
CA ALA A 31 -2.34 -6.58 -8.85
C ALA A 31 -1.40 -5.82 -7.92
N ASP A 32 -0.10 -6.04 -8.01
CA ASP A 32 0.87 -5.27 -7.23
C ASP A 32 0.85 -3.79 -7.64
N THR A 33 0.85 -3.50 -8.94
CA THR A 33 0.75 -2.13 -9.47
C THR A 33 -0.52 -1.39 -9.02
N TYR A 34 -1.69 -2.07 -9.03
CA TYR A 34 -2.95 -1.47 -8.56
C TYR A 34 -3.02 -1.34 -7.03
N ARG A 35 -2.32 -2.22 -6.31
CA ARG A 35 -2.24 -2.14 -4.84
C ARG A 35 -1.33 -1.01 -4.40
N THR A 36 -0.24 -0.76 -5.13
CA THR A 36 0.71 0.33 -4.84
C THR A 36 0.34 1.67 -5.47
N ASP A 37 -0.80 1.76 -6.17
CA ASP A 37 -1.21 3.03 -6.78
C ASP A 37 -1.48 4.08 -5.69
N PRO A 38 -0.79 5.23 -5.71
CA PRO A 38 -0.97 6.29 -4.71
C PRO A 38 -2.39 6.89 -4.68
N ARG A 39 -3.23 6.60 -5.68
CA ARG A 39 -4.65 7.01 -5.70
C ARG A 39 -5.56 6.05 -4.93
N ASN A 40 -5.06 4.89 -4.49
CA ASN A 40 -5.85 3.90 -3.78
C ASN A 40 -6.07 4.31 -2.31
N ARG A 41 -7.14 5.09 -2.08
CA ARG A 41 -7.56 5.54 -0.74
C ARG A 41 -7.75 4.40 0.27
N ARG A 42 -8.05 3.19 -0.18
CA ARG A 42 -8.37 2.06 0.71
C ARG A 42 -7.10 1.53 1.40
N VAL A 43 -6.00 1.45 0.66
CA VAL A 43 -4.68 1.09 1.20
C VAL A 43 -4.21 2.18 2.15
N LEU A 44 -4.38 3.45 1.79
CA LEU A 44 -4.05 4.58 2.65
C LEU A 44 -4.83 4.57 3.97
N LEU A 45 -6.13 4.24 3.96
CA LEU A 45 -6.92 4.14 5.19
C LEU A 45 -6.51 2.96 6.07
N ASP A 46 -6.17 1.80 5.48
CA ASP A 46 -5.64 0.67 6.24
C ASP A 46 -4.30 1.01 6.87
N GLU A 47 -3.45 1.73 6.15
CA GLU A 47 -2.13 2.14 6.65
C GLU A 47 -2.23 3.14 7.81
N TYR A 48 -3.16 4.11 7.75
CA TYR A 48 -3.46 5.03 8.84
C TYR A 48 -4.27 4.40 9.99
N SER A 49 -4.80 3.19 9.81
CA SER A 49 -5.40 2.40 10.89
C SER A 49 -4.35 1.69 11.75
N ARG A 50 -3.10 1.63 11.28
CA ARG A 50 -1.97 1.01 11.96
C ARG A 50 -1.03 2.08 12.50
N GLN A 51 -0.45 1.83 13.66
CA GLN A 51 0.56 2.71 14.22
C GLN A 51 1.86 2.55 13.43
N ARG A 52 2.22 3.58 12.65
CA ARG A 52 3.49 3.64 11.91
C ARG A 52 4.65 3.83 12.89
N GLY A 53 5.79 3.17 12.64
CA GLY A 53 6.96 3.15 13.50
C GLY A 53 7.58 4.52 13.77
N GLU A 54 8.26 4.66 14.90
CA GLU A 54 8.83 5.93 15.34
C GLU A 54 10.23 6.16 14.74
N ILE A 55 10.58 7.42 14.46
CA ILE A 55 11.95 7.83 14.10
C ILE A 55 12.55 8.53 15.30
N VAL A 56 13.67 8.01 15.82
CA VAL A 56 14.31 8.50 17.04
C VAL A 56 15.69 9.05 16.71
N ALA A 57 16.01 10.25 17.19
CA ALA A 57 17.34 10.86 17.09
C ALA A 57 17.81 11.25 18.49
N GLY A 58 18.99 10.77 18.91
CA GLY A 58 19.55 11.11 20.24
C GLY A 58 18.66 10.72 21.42
N GLY A 59 17.79 9.71 21.28
CA GLY A 59 16.83 9.30 22.31
C GLY A 59 15.50 10.04 22.30
N LEU A 60 15.30 11.02 21.41
CA LEU A 60 14.06 11.76 21.26
C LEU A 60 13.27 11.27 20.02
N PRO A 61 11.97 10.94 20.15
CA PRO A 61 11.13 10.57 19.02
C PRO A 61 10.82 11.81 18.16
N VAL A 62 11.54 11.94 17.05
CA VAL A 62 11.41 13.03 16.10
C VAL A 62 10.17 12.88 15.22
N ALA A 63 9.79 11.65 14.90
CA ALA A 63 8.54 11.38 14.19
C ALA A 63 7.76 10.28 14.91
N ASN A 64 6.52 10.59 15.30
CA ASN A 64 5.64 9.71 16.06
C ASN A 64 4.23 9.68 15.46
N SER A 65 3.48 8.61 15.69
CA SER A 65 2.12 8.42 15.19
C SER A 65 1.13 8.53 16.36
N VAL A 66 0.39 9.63 16.45
CA VAL A 66 -0.52 9.93 17.56
C VAL A 66 -1.96 9.53 17.20
N GLU A 67 -2.65 8.84 18.10
CA GLU A 67 -4.05 8.45 17.87
C GLU A 67 -4.97 9.70 17.81
N THR A 68 -5.88 9.73 16.85
CA THR A 68 -6.85 10.81 16.63
C THR A 68 -8.26 10.20 16.54
N SER A 69 -9.28 10.95 16.98
CA SER A 69 -10.69 10.53 16.98
C SER A 69 -11.38 10.62 15.62
N GLY A 70 -10.63 10.89 14.54
CA GLY A 70 -11.14 11.08 13.19
C GLY A 70 -11.09 9.83 12.31
N GLN A 71 -11.40 9.98 11.02
CA GLN A 71 -11.30 8.88 10.04
C GLN A 71 -9.88 8.32 9.88
N LEU A 72 -8.87 9.12 10.24
CA LEU A 72 -7.47 8.72 10.32
C LEU A 72 -7.16 8.42 11.77
N ARG A 73 -7.02 7.13 12.10
CA ARG A 73 -6.82 6.69 13.48
C ARG A 73 -5.45 7.12 14.00
N PHE A 74 -4.39 7.02 13.20
CA PHE A 74 -3.05 7.45 13.57
C PHE A 74 -2.56 8.59 12.68
N LEU A 75 -2.29 9.77 13.26
CA LEU A 75 -1.75 10.91 12.53
C LEU A 75 -0.24 11.06 12.80
N ARG A 76 0.54 11.29 11.74
CA ARG A 76 2.00 11.50 11.85
C ARG A 76 2.30 12.90 12.42
N ARG A 77 3.06 12.96 13.51
CA ARG A 77 3.52 14.19 14.18
C ARG A 77 5.04 14.24 14.16
N TYR A 78 5.58 15.41 13.83
CA TYR A 78 7.01 15.66 13.82
C TYR A 78 7.38 16.64 14.95
N LEU A 79 8.32 16.25 15.80
CA LEU A 79 8.92 17.13 16.80
C LEU A 79 9.95 18.01 16.11
N ASP A 80 9.92 19.32 16.38
CA ASP A 80 10.82 20.32 15.79
C ASP A 80 10.95 20.18 14.26
N GLY A 81 9.79 20.10 13.59
CA GLY A 81 9.66 19.82 12.15
C GLY A 81 10.70 20.52 11.26
N PRO A 82 10.92 21.86 11.37
CA PRO A 82 11.90 22.56 10.53
C PRO A 82 13.35 22.10 10.73
N MET A 83 13.71 21.65 11.93
CA MET A 83 15.08 21.22 12.27
C MET A 83 15.40 19.87 11.62
N TYR A 84 14.44 18.94 11.64
CA TYR A 84 14.65 17.57 11.17
C TYR A 84 14.07 17.28 9.77
N ALA A 85 13.25 18.18 9.21
CA ALA A 85 12.61 18.03 7.90
C ALA A 85 13.56 17.63 6.75
N PRO A 86 14.81 18.15 6.64
CA PRO A 86 15.71 17.73 5.57
C PRO A 86 16.09 16.24 5.63
N VAL A 87 16.07 15.64 6.82
CA VAL A 87 16.44 14.25 7.07
C VAL A 87 15.21 13.36 7.09
N THR A 88 14.23 13.67 7.97
CA THR A 88 13.01 12.87 8.09
C THR A 88 12.17 12.93 6.82
N GLY A 89 12.17 14.10 6.16
CA GLY A 89 11.27 14.41 5.06
C GLY A 89 9.85 14.61 5.57
N TYR A 90 8.88 14.07 4.84
CA TYR A 90 7.47 14.21 5.13
C TYR A 90 6.72 12.92 4.82
N TYR A 91 5.54 12.77 5.42
CA TYR A 91 4.59 11.70 5.15
C TYR A 91 3.20 12.33 5.06
N SER A 92 2.61 12.30 3.87
CA SER A 92 1.33 12.93 3.56
C SER A 92 0.47 12.01 2.69
N LEU A 93 -0.81 11.92 3.02
CA LEU A 93 -1.82 11.25 2.20
C LEU A 93 -1.93 11.82 0.79
N ARG A 94 -1.72 13.13 0.63
CA ARG A 94 -1.92 13.83 -0.64
C ARG A 94 -0.62 13.93 -1.45
N TYR A 95 0.49 14.18 -0.75
CA TYR A 95 1.78 14.46 -1.38
C TYR A 95 2.74 13.26 -1.36
N GLY A 96 2.33 12.14 -0.77
CA GLY A 96 3.17 10.95 -0.61
C GLY A 96 4.19 11.10 0.53
N SER A 97 5.26 10.33 0.44
CA SER A 97 6.37 10.34 1.40
C SER A 97 7.66 10.82 0.74
N GLY A 98 8.49 11.52 1.50
CA GLY A 98 9.80 11.99 1.06
C GLY A 98 10.88 11.80 2.13
N GLY A 99 12.15 11.86 1.73
CA GLY A 99 13.29 11.70 2.65
C GLY A 99 13.35 10.31 3.28
N MET A 100 13.70 10.26 4.58
CA MET A 100 13.80 9.00 5.33
C MET A 100 12.46 8.27 5.46
N GLU A 101 11.34 8.98 5.51
CA GLU A 101 9.99 8.39 5.54
C GLU A 101 9.69 7.54 4.29
N ASN A 102 10.26 7.90 3.13
CA ASN A 102 10.13 7.11 1.91
C ASN A 102 11.14 5.95 1.89
N ALA A 103 12.40 6.23 2.21
CA ALA A 103 13.47 5.24 2.17
C ALA A 103 13.25 4.08 3.15
N MET A 104 12.64 4.34 4.30
CA MET A 104 12.36 3.34 5.35
C MET A 104 10.87 2.97 5.41
N ASP A 105 10.09 3.24 4.36
CA ASP A 105 8.64 3.03 4.36
C ASP A 105 8.26 1.60 4.72
N SER A 106 8.97 0.60 4.18
CA SER A 106 8.72 -0.83 4.46
C SER A 106 8.87 -1.18 5.93
N VAL A 107 9.84 -0.59 6.62
CA VAL A 107 10.10 -0.83 8.04
C VAL A 107 9.08 -0.07 8.89
N LEU A 108 8.78 1.17 8.52
CA LEU A 108 7.90 2.07 9.26
C LEU A 108 6.43 1.64 9.19
N ASN A 109 5.97 1.16 8.03
CA ASN A 109 4.62 0.58 7.89
C ASN A 109 4.56 -0.90 8.31
N GLY A 110 5.70 -1.46 8.70
CA GLY A 110 5.81 -2.83 9.17
C GLY A 110 5.73 -3.88 8.07
N SER A 111 5.65 -3.52 6.78
CA SER A 111 5.58 -4.41 5.61
C SER A 111 6.90 -5.12 5.26
N ASP A 112 8.01 -4.71 5.87
CA ASP A 112 9.33 -5.34 5.72
C ASP A 112 9.32 -6.82 6.14
N GLY A 113 9.92 -7.67 5.31
CA GLY A 113 10.02 -9.11 5.56
C GLY A 113 10.75 -9.46 6.86
N ARG A 114 11.64 -8.59 7.34
CA ARG A 114 12.32 -8.74 8.65
C ARG A 114 11.35 -8.63 9.83
N LEU A 115 10.22 -7.98 9.64
CA LEU A 115 9.17 -7.81 10.65
C LEU A 115 8.06 -8.87 10.56
N PHE A 116 8.20 -9.87 9.67
CA PHE A 116 7.19 -10.90 9.44
C PHE A 116 6.81 -11.67 10.72
N VAL A 117 7.80 -12.03 11.56
CA VAL A 117 7.56 -12.75 12.82
C VAL A 117 6.72 -11.94 13.80
N ARG A 118 6.73 -10.61 13.70
CA ARG A 118 5.95 -9.71 14.56
C ARG A 118 4.49 -9.54 14.10
N ARG A 119 4.13 -10.13 12.95
CA ARG A 119 2.76 -10.12 12.38
C ARG A 119 2.02 -11.46 12.54
N LEU A 120 2.69 -12.51 13.02
CA LEU A 120 2.10 -13.80 13.40
C LEU A 120 1.53 -13.70 14.82
#